data_AF-A0AA42RES7-F1
#
_entry.id   AF-A0AA42RES7-F1
#
_cell.length_a   1.000
_cell.length_b   1.000
_cell.length_c   1.000
_cell.angle_alpha   90.00
_cell.angle_beta   90.00
_cell.angle_gamma   90.00
#
_symmetry.space_group_name_H-M   'P 1'
#
loop_
_entity.id
_entity.type
_entity.pdbx_description
1 polymer ?
#
loop_
_entity_poly.entity_id
_entity_poly.type
_entity_poly.pdbx_seq_one_letter_code
_entity_poly.pdbx_strand_id
1 'polypeptide(L)'
;MKRNEYIKVDREVVKKMSEDIQAYLTENKLERVKTKDMMPFLIEKGYFPHDRKKGYPLRQILTDLKKSEELHLLPQAFPEYLEVENKKTSTYWYFSPVK
;
A
#
# COMPACT_ATOMS: atom_id res chain seq x y z
N MET A 1 -5.27 22.84 -12.42
CA MET A 1 -4.89 21.43 -12.18
C MET A 1 -5.36 21.05 -10.79
N LYS A 2 -6.34 20.13 -10.65
CA LYS A 2 -6.75 19.65 -9.32
C LYS A 2 -5.54 18.95 -8.71
N ARG A 3 -5.04 19.45 -7.58
CA ARG A 3 -4.02 18.77 -6.78
C ARG A 3 -4.55 17.37 -6.53
N ASN A 4 -3.77 16.34 -6.84
CA ASN A 4 -4.09 14.97 -6.45
C ASN A 4 -4.07 14.97 -4.91
N GLU A 5 -5.22 15.25 -4.30
CA GLU A 5 -5.48 15.20 -2.86
C GLU A 5 -5.53 13.75 -2.39
N TYR A 6 -4.48 12.97 -2.70
CA TYR A 6 -4.12 11.87 -1.83
C TYR A 6 -3.41 12.53 -0.65
N ILE A 7 -4.28 13.02 0.23
CA ILE A 7 -4.04 13.68 1.51
C ILE A 7 -2.84 13.00 2.18
N LYS A 8 -1.95 13.77 2.80
CA LYS A 8 -1.01 13.24 3.80
C LYS A 8 -1.85 12.41 4.78
N VAL A 9 -1.89 11.10 4.59
CA VAL A 9 -2.70 10.22 5.44
C VAL A 9 -2.11 10.33 6.82
N ASP A 10 -2.99 10.59 7.79
CA ASP A 10 -2.60 10.68 9.18
C ASP A 10 -1.87 9.38 9.58
N ARG A 11 -0.75 9.52 10.29
CA ARG A 11 0.06 8.37 10.70
C ARG A 11 -0.72 7.47 11.66
N GLU A 12 -1.68 8.01 12.39
CA GLU A 12 -2.64 7.20 13.18
C GLU A 12 -3.53 6.34 12.27
N VAL A 13 -4.02 6.90 11.15
CA VAL A 13 -4.80 6.16 10.16
C VAL A 13 -3.94 5.08 9.49
N VAL A 14 -2.65 5.35 9.22
CA VAL A 14 -1.72 4.34 8.66
C VAL A 14 -1.52 3.18 9.63
N LYS A 15 -1.37 3.43 10.93
CA LYS A 15 -1.24 2.38 11.95
C LYS A 15 -2.49 1.51 12.02
N LYS A 16 -3.68 2.13 12.08
CA LYS A 16 -4.95 1.40 12.06
C LYS A 16 -5.13 0.57 10.78
N MET A 17 -4.75 1.15 9.64
CA MET A 17 -4.76 0.44 8.36
C MET A 17 -3.78 -0.75 8.38
N SER A 18 -2.62 -0.63 9.02
CA SER A 18 -1.67 -1.75 9.17
C SER A 18 -2.27 -2.90 9.98
N GLU A 19 -2.96 -2.61 11.08
CA GLU A 19 -3.66 -3.61 11.91
C GLU A 19 -4.75 -4.34 11.11
N ASP A 20 -5.59 -3.59 10.38
CA ASP A 20 -6.63 -4.16 9.52
C ASP A 20 -6.03 -5.00 8.38
N ILE A 21 -4.94 -4.55 7.76
CA ILE A 21 -4.23 -5.30 6.73
C ILE A 21 -3.66 -6.61 7.30
N GLN A 22 -3.04 -6.56 8.49
CA GLN A 22 -2.51 -7.75 9.14
C GLN A 22 -3.62 -8.79 9.38
N ALA A 23 -4.72 -8.37 10.00
CA ALA A 23 -5.85 -9.25 10.27
C ALA A 23 -6.40 -9.88 8.97
N TYR A 24 -6.62 -9.06 7.94
CA TYR A 24 -7.12 -9.53 6.65
C TYR A 24 -6.19 -10.56 6.00
N LEU A 25 -4.87 -10.30 5.98
CA LEU A 25 -3.91 -11.23 5.39
C LEU A 25 -3.85 -12.56 6.16
N THR A 26 -3.88 -12.51 7.49
CA THR A 26 -3.83 -13.71 8.35
C THR A 26 -5.11 -14.54 8.26
N GLU A 27 -6.28 -13.91 8.41
CA GLU A 27 -7.59 -14.59 8.37
C GLU A 27 -7.83 -15.28 7.03
N ASN A 28 -7.42 -14.64 5.94
CA ASN A 28 -7.58 -15.16 4.58
C ASN A 28 -6.39 -16.01 4.10
N LYS A 29 -5.37 -16.23 4.96
CA LYS A 29 -4.15 -17.01 4.65
C LYS A 29 -3.45 -16.53 3.37
N LEU A 30 -3.39 -15.22 3.17
CA LEU A 30 -2.82 -14.59 1.98
C LEU A 30 -1.33 -14.33 2.19
N GLU A 31 -0.46 -14.97 1.43
CA GLU A 31 0.99 -14.86 1.63
C GLU A 31 1.63 -13.71 0.85
N ARG A 32 1.08 -13.34 -0.32
CA ARG A 32 1.61 -12.27 -1.16
C ARG A 32 0.51 -11.64 -2.01
N VAL A 33 0.15 -10.41 -1.69
CA VAL A 33 -0.97 -9.69 -2.34
C VAL A 33 -0.46 -8.42 -3.01
N LYS A 34 -0.90 -8.16 -4.24
CA LYS A 34 -0.57 -6.90 -4.94
C LYS A 34 -1.43 -5.76 -4.40
N THR A 35 -0.93 -4.53 -4.49
CA THR A 35 -1.71 -3.31 -4.16
C THR A 35 -3.11 -3.29 -4.77
N LYS A 36 -3.27 -3.65 -6.05
CA LYS A 36 -4.59 -3.69 -6.72
C LYS A 36 -5.59 -4.65 -6.06
N ASP A 37 -5.09 -5.74 -5.49
CA ASP A 37 -5.91 -6.81 -4.92
C ASP A 37 -6.22 -6.51 -3.43
N MET A 38 -5.47 -5.61 -2.79
CA MET A 38 -5.80 -5.05 -1.46
C MET A 38 -6.86 -3.94 -1.51
N MET A 39 -7.03 -3.27 -2.65
CA MET A 39 -7.93 -2.12 -2.76
C MET A 39 -9.39 -2.41 -2.39
N PRO A 40 -10.01 -3.51 -2.83
CA PRO A 40 -11.41 -3.80 -2.48
C PRO A 40 -11.63 -3.80 -0.96
N PHE A 41 -10.79 -4.54 -0.23
CA PHE A 41 -10.82 -4.59 1.23
C PHE A 41 -10.63 -3.21 1.88
N LEU A 42 -9.64 -2.44 1.40
CA LEU A 42 -9.34 -1.12 1.98
C LEU A 42 -10.41 -0.07 1.66
N ILE A 43 -11.13 -0.21 0.55
CA ILE A 43 -12.29 0.61 0.22
C ILE A 43 -13.47 0.24 1.11
N GLU A 44 -13.73 -1.05 1.31
CA GLU A 44 -14.79 -1.54 2.21
C GLU A 44 -14.58 -1.05 3.65
N LYS A 45 -13.33 -1.04 4.13
CA LYS A 45 -12.95 -0.48 5.44
C LYS A 45 -13.00 1.06 5.52
N GLY A 46 -13.21 1.74 4.39
CA GLY A 46 -13.34 3.21 4.33
C GLY A 46 -12.02 3.97 4.25
N TYR A 47 -10.87 3.31 4.06
CA TYR A 47 -9.57 3.98 3.92
C TYR A 47 -9.44 4.72 2.58
N PHE A 48 -10.15 4.25 1.54
CA PHE A 48 -10.17 4.89 0.24
C PHE A 48 -11.60 4.99 -0.29
N PRO A 49 -11.98 6.12 -0.92
CA PRO A 49 -13.32 6.27 -1.48
C PRO A 49 -13.55 5.40 -2.73
N HIS A 50 -12.49 5.12 -3.50
CA HIS A 50 -12.53 4.29 -4.72
C HIS A 50 -11.11 3.91 -5.15
N ASP A 51 -10.97 2.87 -5.97
CA ASP A 51 -9.71 2.57 -6.65
C ASP A 51 -9.50 3.46 -7.87
N ARG A 52 -8.23 3.75 -8.20
CA ARG A 52 -7.82 4.35 -9.46
C ARG A 52 -6.57 3.65 -9.98
N LYS A 53 -6.49 3.45 -11.29
CA LYS A 53 -5.30 2.90 -11.98
C LYS A 53 -4.73 1.66 -11.27
N LYS A 54 -5.61 0.74 -10.86
CA LYS A 54 -5.29 -0.56 -10.26
C LYS A 54 -4.41 -0.41 -9.00
N GLY A 55 -4.88 0.26 -7.96
CA GLY A 55 -4.16 0.44 -6.69
C GLY A 55 -3.22 1.64 -6.62
N TYR A 56 -3.39 2.64 -7.50
CA TYR A 56 -2.57 3.86 -7.46
C TYR A 56 -2.67 4.64 -6.14
N PRO A 57 -3.86 4.83 -5.52
CA PRO A 57 -3.98 5.51 -4.23
C PRO A 57 -3.05 4.93 -3.16
N LEU A 58 -3.09 3.60 -3.01
CA LEU A 58 -2.29 2.88 -2.03
C LEU A 58 -0.79 2.97 -2.35
N ARG A 59 -0.40 2.84 -3.63
CA ARG A 59 1.00 3.00 -4.05
C ARG A 59 1.56 4.38 -3.71
N GLN A 60 0.74 5.44 -3.75
CA GLN A 60 1.20 6.77 -3.38
C GLN A 60 1.54 6.86 -1.89
N ILE A 61 0.69 6.30 -1.02
CA ILE A 61 0.96 6.23 0.43
C ILE A 61 2.24 5.44 0.68
N LEU A 62 2.39 4.25 0.10
CA LEU A 62 3.60 3.43 0.28
C LEU A 62 4.87 4.14 -0.20
N THR A 63 4.77 4.89 -1.30
CA THR A 63 5.88 5.67 -1.83
C THR A 63 6.22 6.86 -0.92
N ASP A 64 5.22 7.53 -0.34
CA ASP A 64 5.41 8.62 0.63
C ASP A 64 6.06 8.12 1.91
N LEU A 65 5.54 7.03 2.49
CA LEU A 65 6.11 6.39 3.68
C LEU A 65 7.54 5.94 3.44
N LYS A 66 7.83 5.30 2.30
CA LYS A 66 9.20 4.89 1.96
C LYS A 66 10.14 6.09 1.83
N LYS A 67 9.71 7.16 1.16
CA LYS A 67 10.52 8.38 0.99
C LYS A 67 10.77 9.11 2.31
N SER A 68 9.86 8.97 3.25
CA SER A 68 9.95 9.55 4.59
C SER A 68 10.59 8.61 5.62
N GLU A 69 11.08 7.44 5.20
CA GLU A 69 11.64 6.39 6.08
C GLU A 69 10.63 5.84 7.12
N GLU A 70 9.34 6.04 6.87
CA GLU A 70 8.21 5.66 7.72
C GLU A 70 7.54 4.34 7.28
N LEU A 71 8.12 3.58 6.35
CA LEU A 71 7.53 2.32 5.87
C LEU A 71 7.37 1.29 7.00
N HIS A 72 8.15 1.41 8.08
CA HIS A 72 8.03 0.60 9.28
C HIS A 72 6.65 0.71 9.97
N LEU A 73 5.85 1.74 9.68
CA LEU A 73 4.46 1.87 10.14
C LEU A 73 3.50 0.87 9.46
N LEU A 74 3.93 0.26 8.36
CA LEU A 74 3.15 -0.72 7.60
C LEU A 74 4.06 -1.91 7.24
N PRO A 75 4.45 -2.72 8.23
CA PRO A 75 5.48 -3.76 8.06
C PRO A 75 5.05 -4.90 7.13
N GLN A 76 3.75 -5.01 6.83
CA GLN A 76 3.23 -5.95 5.84
C GLN A 76 3.63 -5.58 4.41
N ALA A 77 3.88 -4.29 4.12
CA ALA A 77 4.20 -3.83 2.79
C ALA A 77 5.69 -3.90 2.49
N PHE A 78 6.01 -4.43 1.31
CA PHE A 78 7.38 -4.44 0.80
C PHE A 78 7.43 -4.12 -0.70
N PRO A 79 8.46 -3.38 -1.13
CA PRO A 79 8.69 -3.10 -2.54
C PRO A 79 9.51 -4.20 -3.22
N GLU A 80 9.23 -4.43 -4.49
CA GLU A 80 10.04 -5.24 -5.40
C GLU A 80 10.47 -4.35 -6.58
N TYR A 81 11.78 -4.28 -6.83
CA TYR A 81 12.36 -3.44 -7.87
C TYR A 81 12.65 -4.28 -9.11
N LEU A 82 12.15 -3.83 -10.24
CA LEU A 82 12.49 -4.39 -11.53
C LEU A 82 13.40 -3.43 -12.27
N GLU A 83 14.65 -3.84 -12.44
CA GLU A 83 15.65 -3.15 -13.24
C GLU A 83 15.71 -3.79 -14.63
N VAL A 84 15.57 -2.98 -15.66
CA VAL A 84 15.67 -3.40 -17.06
C VAL A 84 16.66 -2.47 -17.73
N GLU A 85 17.61 -3.03 -18.49
CA GLU A 85 18.61 -2.26 -19.19
C GLU A 85 17.97 -1.15 -20.04
N ASN A 86 18.53 0.07 -19.97
CA ASN A 86 18.04 1.27 -20.66
C ASN A 86 16.61 1.71 -20.28
N LYS A 87 16.10 1.31 -19.10
CA LYS A 87 14.79 1.77 -18.58
C LYS A 87 14.90 2.24 -17.13
N LYS A 88 13.96 3.09 -16.71
CA LYS A 88 13.81 3.48 -15.30
C LYS A 88 13.36 2.28 -14.47
N THR A 89 13.98 2.09 -13.31
CA THR A 89 13.59 1.08 -12.32
C THR A 89 12.11 1.20 -11.98
N SER A 90 11.38 0.10 -12.14
CA SER A 90 9.97 0.02 -11.77
C SER A 90 9.83 -0.52 -10.35
N THR A 91 8.96 0.09 -9.54
CA THR A 91 8.65 -0.40 -8.19
C THR A 91 7.27 -1.04 -8.17
N TYR A 92 7.22 -2.30 -7.79
CA TYR A 92 6.00 -3.04 -7.52
C TYR A 92 5.83 -3.17 -6.01
N TRP A 93 4.60 -3.11 -5.54
CA TRP A 93 4.28 -3.14 -4.12
C TRP A 93 3.42 -4.35 -3.80
N TYR A 94 3.83 -5.06 -2.76
CA TYR A 94 3.20 -6.28 -2.28
C TYR A 94 2.96 -6.21 -0.78
N PHE A 95 2.05 -7.06 -0.31
CA PHE A 95 1.73 -7.25 1.10
C PHE A 95 1.84 -8.72 1.49
N SER A 96 2.43 -8.98 2.65
CA SER A 96 2.48 -10.30 3.28
C SER A 96 2.26 -10.14 4.79
N PRO A 97 1.61 -11.11 5.45
CA PRO A 97 1.43 -11.08 6.89
C PRO A 97 2.80 -11.12 7.57
N VAL A 98 2.97 -10.27 8.58
CA VAL A 98 4.16 -10.32 9.44
C VAL A 98 3.96 -11.45 10.46
N LYS A 99 5.03 -12.16 10.78
CA LYS A 99 5.04 -13.25 11.77
C LYS A 99 5.21 -12.72 13.18
#